data_AF-A0A5K1E5U1-F1
#
_entry.id   AF-A0A5K1E5U1-F1
#
_cell.length_a   1.000
_cell.length_b   1.000
_cell.length_c   1.000
_cell.angle_alpha   90.00
_cell.angle_beta   90.00
_cell.angle_gamma   90.00
#
_symmetry.space_group_name_H-M   'P 1'
#
loop_
_entity.id
_entity.type
_entity.pdbx_description
1 polymer ?
#
loop_
_entity_poly.entity_id
_entity_poly.type
_entity_poly.pdbx_seq_one_letter_code
_entity_poly.pdbx_strand_id
1 'polypeptide(L)' 'DKKNEHLKLQGNSCGKLQLFKADLLNYPEMSAAITGCEGVFHVASPLPAHAVHDPQ' A
#
# COMPACT_ATOMS: atom_id res chain seq x y z
N ASP A 1 -7.47 -3.65 -10.58
CA ASP A 1 -8.34 -3.83 -9.42
C ASP A 1 -9.31 -2.66 -9.39
N LYS A 2 -10.62 -2.92 -9.50
CA LYS A 2 -11.67 -1.88 -9.57
C LYS A 2 -11.57 -0.87 -8.42
N LYS A 3 -11.12 -1.29 -7.24
CA LYS A 3 -10.90 -0.43 -6.08
C LYS A 3 -9.79 0.62 -6.32
N ASN A 4 -8.76 0.24 -7.07
CA ASN A 4 -7.51 1.00 -7.22
C ASN A 4 -7.34 1.62 -8.62
N GLU A 5 -8.28 1.43 -9.56
CA GLU A 5 -8.13 1.94 -10.93
C GLU A 5 -7.93 3.46 -10.99
N HIS A 6 -8.55 4.21 -10.08
CA HIS A 6 -8.42 5.68 -10.02
C HIS A 6 -6.97 6.15 -9.82
N LEU A 7 -6.10 5.34 -9.20
CA LEU A 7 -4.69 5.66 -8.96
C LEU A 7 -3.86 5.68 -10.26
N LYS A 8 -4.30 4.93 -11.29
CA LYS A 8 -3.65 4.89 -12.60
C LYS A 8 -4.02 6.06 -13.51
N LEU A 9 -5.10 6.78 -13.18
CA LEU A 9 -5.74 7.78 -14.04
C LEU A 9 -5.28 9.22 -13.75
N GLN A 10 -4.50 9.46 -12.70
CA GLN A 10 -3.99 10.80 -12.40
C GLN A 10 -2.86 11.17 -13.36
N GLY A 11 -3.08 12.16 -14.24
CA GLY A 11 -2.19 12.49 -15.37
C GLY A 11 -0.71 12.77 -15.04
N ASN A 12 -0.38 12.97 -13.75
CA ASN A 12 0.97 13.24 -13.28
C ASN A 12 1.70 11.98 -12.77
N SER A 13 1.01 10.84 -12.65
CA SER A 13 1.54 9.59 -12.06
C SER A 13 2.11 8.61 -13.08
N CYS A 14 2.03 8.92 -14.38
CA CYS A 14 2.59 8.09 -15.44
C CYS A 14 4.09 7.86 -15.18
N GLY A 15 4.45 6.63 -14.80
CA GLY A 15 5.82 6.22 -14.47
C GLY A 15 6.29 6.52 -13.04
N LYS A 16 5.54 7.28 -12.23
CA LYS A 16 5.91 7.63 -10.84
C LYS A 16 5.22 6.77 -9.78
N LEU A 17 4.14 6.08 -10.16
CA LEU A 17 3.39 5.18 -9.29
C LEU A 17 3.36 3.77 -9.88
N GLN A 18 3.93 2.82 -9.15
CA GLN A 18 3.84 1.39 -9.44
C GLN A 18 2.98 0.72 -8.39
N LEU A 19 1.96 -0.02 -8.83
CA LEU A 19 1.05 -0.74 -7.95
C LEU A 19 1.46 -2.21 -7.92
N PHE A 20 1.75 -2.71 -6.72
CA PHE A 20 2.04 -4.12 -6.46
C PHE A 20 0.90 -4.71 -5.63
N LYS A 21 0.58 -5.99 -5.86
CA LYS A 21 -0.29 -6.76 -4.99
C LYS A 21 0.61 -7.57 -4.06
N ALA A 22 0.47 -7.35 -2.76
CA ALA A 22 1.17 -8.07 -1.71
C ALA A 22 0.30 -8.16 -0.46
N ASP A 23 0.33 -9.29 0.24
CA ASP A 23 -0.20 -9.46 1.58
C ASP A 23 0.83 -8.98 2.61
N LEU A 24 0.42 -8.10 3.53
CA LEU A 24 1.29 -7.53 4.56
C LEU A 24 1.90 -8.60 5.48
N LEU A 25 1.20 -9.71 5.70
CA LEU A 25 1.66 -10.82 6.55
C LEU A 25 2.49 -11.86 5.76
N ASN A 26 2.59 -11.71 4.44
CA ASN A 26 3.39 -12.59 3.59
C ASN A 26 4.76 -11.96 3.32
N TYR A 27 5.77 -12.44 4.05
CA TYR A 27 7.13 -11.91 3.95
C TYR A 27 7.72 -11.98 2.52
N PRO A 28 7.68 -13.11 1.80
CA PRO A 28 8.14 -13.17 0.41
C PRO A 28 7.51 -12.10 -0.51
N GLU A 29 6.20 -11.89 -0.42
CA GLU A 29 5.51 -10.89 -1.23
C GLU A 29 5.93 -9.46 -0.89
N MET A 30 6.02 -9.15 0.41
CA MET A 30 6.49 -7.84 0.88
C MET A 30 7.94 -7.58 0.51
N SER A 31 8.82 -8.57 0.66
CA SER A 31 10.23 -8.47 0.28
C SER A 31 10.37 -8.16 -1.21
N ALA A 32 9.60 -8.84 -2.07
CA ALA A 32 9.62 -8.58 -3.51
C ALA A 32 9.11 -7.17 -3.84
N ALA A 33 8.05 -6.70 -3.16
CA ALA A 33 7.44 -5.40 -3.41
C ALA A 33 8.34 -4.20 -3.04
N ILE A 34 9.22 -4.35 -2.05
CA ILE A 34 10.12 -3.26 -1.59
C ILE A 34 11.55 -3.39 -2.09
N THR A 35 11.86 -4.43 -2.89
CA THR A 35 13.23 -4.65 -3.39
C THR A 35 13.68 -3.48 -4.27
N GLY A 36 14.83 -2.90 -3.94
CA GLY A 36 15.40 -1.75 -4.66
C GLY A 36 14.95 -0.39 -4.15
N CYS A 37 14.07 -0.32 -3.13
CA CYS A 37 13.73 0.93 -2.47
C CYS A 37 14.86 1.39 -1.53
N GLU A 38 15.22 2.67 -1.58
CA GLU A 38 16.16 3.30 -0.64
C GLU A 38 15.54 3.52 0.75
N GLY A 39 14.22 3.70 0.80
CA GLY A 39 13.46 3.89 2.03
C GLY A 39 12.04 3.37 1.90
N VAL A 40 11.44 2.94 3.01
CA VAL A 40 10.10 2.36 3.07
C VAL A 40 9.28 3.09 4.12
N PHE A 41 8.09 3.57 3.72
CA PHE A 41 7.09 4.10 4.63
C PHE A 41 6.02 3.04 4.87
N HIS A 42 5.95 2.51 6.10
CA HIS A 42 4.88 1.61 6.48
C HIS A 42 3.67 2.40 6.98
N VAL A 43 2.66 2.54 6.11
CA VAL A 43 1.40 3.27 6.40
C VAL A 43 0.21 2.31 6.60
N ALA A 44 0.40 1.02 6.32
CA ALA A 44 -0.67 0.04 6.41
C ALA A 44 -1.02 -0.25 7.88
N SER A 45 -2.07 0.40 8.38
CA SER A 45 -2.69 0.09 9.67
C SER A 45 -4.08 -0.52 9.43
N PRO A 46 -4.36 -1.74 9.93
CA PRO A 46 -5.70 -2.31 9.84
C PRO A 46 -6.67 -1.46 10.65
N LEU A 47 -7.77 -1.03 10.02
CA LEU A 47 -8.85 -0.37 10.72
C LEU A 47 -9.55 -1.38 11.66
N PRO A 48 -9.63 -1.13 12.97
CA PRO A 48 -10.35 -2.01 13.88
C PRO A 48 -11.82 -2.16 13.47
N ALA A 49 -12.36 -3.37 13.62
CA ALA A 49 -13.76 -3.65 13.28
C ALA A 49 -14.77 -2.98 14.23
N HIS A 50 -14.31 -2.52 15.40
CA HIS A 50 -15.11 -1.78 16.37
C HIS A 50 -14.74 -0.29 16.33
N ALA A 51 -15.67 0.55 16.75
CA ALA A 51 -15.42 1.97 16.90
C ALA A 51 -14.29 2.18 17.91
N VAL A 52 -13.21 2.81 17.46
CA VAL A 52 -12.14 3.28 18.33
C VAL A 52 -12.62 4.58 18.96
N HIS A 53 -12.95 4.53 20.24
CA HIS A 53 -13.40 5.70 20.98
C HIS A 53 -12.24 6.57 21.49
N ASP A 54 -11.04 6.00 21.62
CA ASP A 54 -9.81 6.70 22.01
C ASP A 54 -8.66 6.27 21.07
N PRO A 55 -8.13 7.17 20.23
CA PRO A 55 -7.16 6.84 19.19
C PRO A 55 -5.69 6.83 19.65
N GLN A 56 -5.40 6.68 20.94
CA GLN A 56 -4.02 6.65 21.46
C GLN A 56 -3.30 5.30 21.32
#